data_AF-A0A961QP61-F1
#
_entry.id   AF-A0A961QP61-F1
#
_cell.length_a   1.000
_cell.length_b   1.000
_cell.length_c   1.000
_cell.angle_alpha   90.00
_cell.angle_beta   90.00
_cell.angle_gamma   90.00
#
_symmetry.space_group_name_H-M   'P 1'
#
loop_
_entity.id
_entity.type
_entity.pdbx_description
1 polymer ?
#
loop_
_entity_poly.entity_id
_entity_poly.type
_entity_poly.pdbx_seq_one_letter_code
_entity_poly.pdbx_strand_id
1 'polypeptide(L)' 'WPGAPYERSDWARIEAFADIIYKAGYASPIRTPRGEDIMAACGQLKSATERARKSRAEIQAEAGL' A
#
# COMPACT_ATOMS: atom_id res chain seq x y z
N TRP A 1 7.27 5.70 -1.26
CA TRP A 1 6.22 6.75 -1.28
C TRP A 1 6.90 8.11 -1.27
N PRO A 2 6.43 9.13 -2.01
CA PRO A 2 7.07 10.45 -2.02
C PRO A 2 7.19 11.04 -0.61
N GLY A 3 8.40 11.45 -0.22
CA GLY A 3 8.69 12.01 1.11
C GLY A 3 8.78 10.98 2.25
N ALA A 4 8.69 9.67 1.97
CA ALA A 4 8.94 8.67 3.00
C ALA A 4 10.41 8.70 3.43
N PRO A 5 10.72 8.62 4.73
CA PRO A 5 12.09 8.61 5.24
C PRO A 5 12.77 7.23 5.11
N TYR A 6 12.13 6.29 4.43
CA TYR A 6 12.56 4.90 4.31
C TYR A 6 12.58 4.45 2.85
N GLU A 7 13.50 3.54 2.57
CA GLU A 7 13.67 2.88 1.29
C GLU A 7 13.52 1.37 1.41
N ARG A 8 13.32 0.72 0.26
CA ARG A 8 13.28 -0.74 0.19
C ARG A 8 14.68 -1.28 0.45
N SER A 9 14.80 -2.25 1.35
CA SER A 9 16.06 -2.99 1.54
C SER A 9 16.48 -3.72 0.26
N ASP A 10 17.78 -3.82 0.04
CA ASP A 10 18.32 -4.61 -1.07
C ASP A 10 17.87 -6.07 -1.00
N TRP A 11 17.76 -6.69 -2.17
CA TRP A 11 17.28 -8.07 -2.30
C TRP A 11 18.07 -9.06 -1.44
N ALA A 12 19.41 -8.98 -1.47
CA ALA A 12 20.28 -9.83 -0.67
C ALA A 12 20.00 -9.70 0.85
N ARG A 13 19.62 -8.51 1.31
CA ARG A 13 19.29 -8.27 2.72
C ARG A 13 17.92 -8.87 3.09
N ILE A 14 16.95 -8.76 2.18
CA ILE A 14 15.62 -9.37 2.35
C ILE A 14 15.75 -10.90 2.44
N GLU A 15 16.51 -11.52 1.54
CA GLU A 15 16.75 -12.96 1.52
C GLU A 15 17.45 -13.44 2.79
N ALA A 16 18.53 -12.77 3.20
CA ALA A 16 19.25 -13.12 4.43
C ALA A 16 18.36 -13.05 5.66
N PHE A 17 17.49 -12.04 5.76
CA PHE A 17 16.55 -11.91 6.86
C PHE A 17 15.48 -13.02 6.83
N ALA A 18 14.91 -13.31 5.66
CA ALA A 18 13.92 -14.39 5.51
C ALA A 18 14.51 -15.76 5.90
N ASP A 19 15.76 -16.03 5.53
CA ASP A 19 16.48 -17.26 5.86
C ASP A 19 16.74 -17.40 7.37
N ILE A 20 17.08 -16.30 8.07
CA ILE A 20 17.22 -16.31 9.54
C ILE A 20 15.92 -16.76 10.21
N ILE A 21 14.79 -16.20 9.78
CA ILE A 21 13.46 -16.53 10.35
C ILE A 21 13.06 -17.96 9.98
N TYR A 22 13.37 -18.40 8.76
CA TYR A 22 13.12 -19.77 8.30
C TYR A 22 13.88 -20.79 9.14
N LYS A 23 15.17 -20.56 9.38
CA LYS A 23 16.04 -21.42 10.22
C LYS A 23 15.57 -21.48 11.68
N ALA A 24 14.87 -20.46 12.16
CA ALA A 24 14.22 -20.47 13.48
C ALA A 24 12.91 -21.30 13.50
N GLY A 25 12.51 -21.91 12.38
CA GLY A 25 11.34 -22.79 12.28
C GLY A 25 10.05 -22.10 11.84
N TYR A 26 10.10 -20.84 11.39
CA TYR A 26 8.92 -20.10 10.96
C TYR A 26 8.87 -19.96 9.44
N ALA A 27 7.71 -20.23 8.83
CA ALA A 27 7.51 -19.98 7.40
C ALA A 27 7.63 -18.48 7.08
N SER A 28 8.62 -18.11 6.26
CA SER A 28 8.98 -16.73 5.95
C SER A 28 8.93 -16.40 4.44
N PRO A 29 7.77 -16.57 3.77
CA PRO A 29 7.68 -16.25 2.34
C PRO A 29 7.82 -14.74 2.09
N ILE A 30 8.66 -14.38 1.13
CA ILE A 30 8.81 -13.00 0.66
C ILE A 30 7.65 -12.68 -0.28
N ARG A 31 6.92 -11.59 -0.01
CA ARG A 31 5.82 -11.13 -0.88
C ARG A 31 6.36 -10.29 -2.03
N THR A 32 6.10 -10.72 -3.26
CA THR A 32 6.39 -9.92 -4.45
C THR A 32 5.46 -8.70 -4.51
N PRO A 33 5.98 -7.47 -4.62
CA PRO A 33 5.17 -6.29 -4.88
C PRO A 33 4.33 -6.48 -6.16
N ARG A 34 3.05 -6.11 -6.12
CA ARG A 34 2.17 -6.10 -7.29
C ARG A 34 1.62 -4.70 -7.51
N GLY A 35 1.57 -4.25 -8.77
CA GLY A 35 1.06 -2.93 -9.13
C GLY A 35 1.96 -1.76 -8.73
N GLU A 36 3.26 -1.98 -8.56
CA GLU A 36 4.22 -0.90 -8.22
C GLU A 36 4.38 0.10 -9.38
N ASP A 37 4.31 -0.39 -10.60
CA ASP A 37 4.30 0.37 -11.86
C ASP A 37 3.10 1.33 -11.99
N ILE A 38 1.98 0.99 -11.33
CA ILE A 38 0.76 1.80 -11.31
C ILE A 38 0.47 2.44 -9.95
N MET A 39 1.46 2.51 -9.05
CA MET A 39 1.32 3.10 -7.71
C MET A 39 0.19 2.47 -6.87
N ALA A 40 -0.05 1.17 -7.05
CA ALA A 40 -1.08 0.40 -6.38
C ALA A 40 -0.54 -0.72 -5.48
N ALA A 41 0.79 -0.81 -5.30
CA ALA A 41 1.35 -1.73 -4.33
C ALA A 41 0.91 -1.37 -2.90
N CYS A 42 1.06 -2.32 -1.97
CA CYS A 42 0.73 -2.10 -0.57
C CYS A 42 1.43 -0.83 -0.05
N GLY A 43 0.65 0.11 0.52
CA GLY A 43 1.14 1.39 1.03
C GLY A 43 1.32 2.51 -0.01
N GLN A 44 1.03 2.27 -1.30
CA GLN A 44 1.06 3.30 -2.35
C GLN A 44 -0.31 3.90 -2.68
N LEU A 45 -1.39 3.27 -2.23
CA LEU A 45 -2.74 3.78 -2.47
C LEU A 45 -2.96 5.10 -1.73
N LYS A 46 -3.00 6.21 -2.47
CA LYS A 46 -3.46 7.50 -1.99
C LYS A 46 -4.90 7.70 -2.43
N SER A 47 -5.80 8.00 -1.49
CA SER A 47 -7.09 8.57 -1.85
C SER A 47 -6.87 10.01 -2.33
N ALA A 48 -6.51 10.18 -3.61
CA ALA A 48 -6.45 11.49 -4.27
C ALA A 48 -7.84 12.07 -4.53
N THR A 49 -8.90 11.42 -4.04
CA THR A 49 -10.27 11.90 -4.11
C THR A 49 -10.40 13.19 -3.30
N GLU A 50 -10.19 14.33 -3.96
CA GLU A 50 -10.77 15.61 -3.58
C GLU A 50 -12.27 15.53 -3.87
N ARG A 51 -13.02 14.78 -3.05
CA ARG A 51 -14.47 14.92 -3.06
C ARG A 51 -14.75 16.24 -2.36
N ALA A 52 -15.08 17.27 -3.15
CA ALA A 52 -15.75 18.44 -2.59
C ALA A 52 -16.90 17.94 -1.73
N ARG A 53 -16.95 18.38 -0.47
CA ARG A 53 -17.97 17.94 0.46
C ARG A 53 -19.30 18.48 -0.06
N LYS A 54 -20.09 17.60 -0.69
CA LYS A 54 -21.44 17.96 -1.15
C LYS A 54 -22.29 18.36 0.05
N SER A 55 -23.07 19.42 -0.09
CA SER A 55 -24.08 19.80 0.87
C SER A 55 -25.15 18.72 0.99
N ARG A 56 -25.88 18.72 2.11
CA ARG A 56 -26.97 17.74 2.33
C ARG A 56 -28.04 17.81 1.24
N ALA A 57 -28.28 18.99 0.69
CA ALA A 57 -29.24 19.23 -0.40
C ALA A 57 -28.78 18.58 -1.72
N GLU A 58 -27.50 18.71 -2.09
CA GLU A 58 -26.94 18.08 -3.29
C GLU A 58 -26.97 16.55 -3.18
N ILE A 59 -26.72 16.00 -1.98
CA ILE A 59 -26.79 14.56 -1.74
C ILE A 59 -28.23 14.05 -1.85
N GLN A 60 -29.23 14.78 -1.32
CA GLN A 60 -30.65 14.40 -1.44
C GLN A 60 -31.13 14.44 -2.89
N ALA A 61 -30.79 15.51 -3.63
CA ALA A 61 -31.17 15.64 -5.04
C ALA A 61 -30.60 14.51 -5.92
N GLU A 62 -29.34 14.10 -5.69
CA GLU A 62 -28.70 13.01 -6.43
C GLU A 62 -29.24 11.62 -6.03
N ALA A 63 -29.65 11.46 -4.77
CA ALA A 63 -30.21 10.22 -4.24
C ALA A 63 -31.69 10.00 -4.61
N GLY A 64 -32.34 10.97 -5.28
CA GLY A 64 -33.75 10.88 -5.66
C GLY A 64 -34.71 10.88 -4.47
N LEU A 65 -34.30 11.46 -3.34
CA LEU A 65 -35.09 11.69 -2.12
C LEU A 65 -35.49 13.16 -2.02
#